data_AF-A0ABD4VCI2-F1
#
_entry.id   AF-A0ABD4VCI2-F1
#
_cell.length_a   1.000
_cell.length_b   1.000
_cell.length_c   1.000
_cell.angle_alpha   90.00
_cell.angle_beta   90.00
_cell.angle_gamma   90.00
#
_symmetry.space_group_name_H-M   'P 1'
#
loop_
_entity.id
_entity.type
_entity.pdbx_description
1 polymer ?
#
loop_
_entity_poly.entity_id
_entity_poly.type
_entity_poly.pdbx_seq_one_letter_code
_entity_poly.pdbx_strand_id
1 'polypeptide(L)'
;MDLAWVRQHVRQATAELGFGLVDQTKLVTAASELARNTLVHGGGGQVESTVLQTGAARGLRLTFADQGPGITDIERALGDGYTSGGGLGLGLGGARRLVHEFSIHSRPGEGTAVTVICWTAGPPPPRRESR
;
A
#
# COMPACT_ATOMS: atom_id res chain seq x y z
N MET A 1 -12.01 -8.99 -3.06
CA MET A 1 -11.82 -7.69 -2.37
C MET A 1 -12.69 -6.64 -3.04
N ASP A 2 -13.32 -5.73 -2.27
CA ASP A 2 -14.16 -4.63 -2.79
C ASP A 2 -13.48 -3.27 -2.49
N LEU A 3 -13.31 -2.41 -3.50
CA LEU A 3 -12.67 -1.10 -3.35
C LEU A 3 -13.39 -0.18 -2.35
N ALA A 4 -14.72 -0.20 -2.31
CA ALA A 4 -15.50 0.63 -1.40
C ALA A 4 -15.25 0.20 0.05
N TRP A 5 -15.24 -1.11 0.29
CA TRP A 5 -14.88 -1.68 1.59
C TRP A 5 -13.44 -1.32 1.97
N VAL A 6 -12.46 -1.44 1.07
CA VAL A 6 -11.05 -1.07 1.36
C VAL A 6 -10.93 0.38 1.80
N ARG A 7 -11.56 1.31 1.08
CA ARG A 7 -11.53 2.74 1.44
C ARG A 7 -12.12 3.00 2.82
N GLN A 8 -13.26 2.38 3.12
CA GLN A 8 -13.94 2.55 4.40
C GLN A 8 -13.12 1.94 5.54
N HIS A 9 -12.61 0.71 5.36
CA HIS A 9 -11.78 0.02 6.33
C HIS A 9 -10.52 0.81 6.66
N VAL A 10 -9.79 1.29 5.65
CA VAL A 10 -8.56 2.09 5.85
C VAL A 10 -8.88 3.42 6.53
N ARG A 11 -9.98 4.09 6.15
CA ARG A 11 -10.40 5.34 6.80
C ARG A 11 -10.74 5.13 8.28
N GLN A 12 -11.45 4.06 8.61
CA GLN A 12 -11.79 3.73 10.00
C GLN A 12 -10.53 3.39 10.81
N ALA A 13 -9.70 2.47 10.31
CA ALA A 13 -8.48 2.05 11.01
C ALA A 13 -7.53 3.24 11.26
N THR A 14 -7.34 4.11 10.27
CA THR A 14 -6.48 5.30 10.43
C THR A 14 -7.07 6.33 11.39
N ALA A 15 -8.38 6.54 11.41
CA ALA A 15 -9.04 7.41 12.38
C ALA A 15 -8.90 6.86 13.81
N GLU A 16 -9.11 5.57 14.02
CA GLU A 16 -8.96 4.89 15.32
C GLU A 16 -7.52 4.94 15.85
N LEU A 17 -6.53 4.87 14.95
CA LEU A 17 -5.12 4.98 15.29
C LEU A 17 -4.68 6.42 15.58
N GLY A 18 -5.49 7.44 15.23
CA GLY A 18 -5.19 8.84 15.46
C GLY A 18 -4.37 9.53 14.35
N PHE A 19 -4.47 9.06 13.11
CA PHE A 19 -3.84 9.73 11.97
C PHE A 19 -4.50 11.10 11.71
N GLY A 20 -3.70 12.09 11.31
CA GLY A 20 -4.23 13.36 10.82
C GLY A 20 -4.99 13.19 9.49
N LEU A 21 -5.97 14.05 9.21
CA LEU A 21 -6.85 13.95 8.04
C LEU A 21 -6.10 13.90 6.69
N VAL A 22 -4.97 14.61 6.59
CA VAL A 22 -4.12 14.60 5.41
C VAL A 22 -3.55 13.19 5.17
N ASP A 23 -2.99 12.56 6.21
CA ASP A 23 -2.38 11.24 6.08
C ASP A 23 -3.41 10.12 5.93
N GLN A 24 -4.61 10.27 6.54
CA GLN A 24 -5.75 9.41 6.23
C GLN A 24 -6.08 9.45 4.74
N THR A 25 -6.16 10.65 4.15
CA THR A 25 -6.49 10.83 2.73
C THR A 25 -5.41 10.24 1.83
N LYS A 26 -4.12 10.46 2.14
CA LYS A 26 -3.00 9.85 1.42
C LYS A 26 -3.06 8.33 1.45
N LEU A 27 -3.25 7.72 2.63
CA LEU A 27 -3.28 6.26 2.74
C LEU A 27 -4.51 5.65 2.07
N VAL A 28 -5.70 6.26 2.19
CA VAL A 28 -6.90 5.83 1.46
C VAL A 28 -6.69 5.89 -0.06
N THR A 29 -6.00 6.92 -0.54
CA THR A 29 -5.65 7.10 -1.96
C THR A 29 -4.70 6.00 -2.41
N ALA A 30 -3.60 5.78 -1.69
CA ALA A 30 -2.65 4.71 -1.99
C ALA A 30 -3.32 3.33 -1.97
N ALA A 31 -4.09 3.03 -0.92
CA ALA A 31 -4.83 1.78 -0.80
C ALA A 31 -5.82 1.55 -1.94
N SER A 32 -6.48 2.60 -2.44
CA SER A 32 -7.41 2.49 -3.57
C SER A 32 -6.70 2.11 -4.86
N GLU A 33 -5.53 2.70 -5.11
CA GLU A 33 -4.72 2.38 -6.30
C GLU A 33 -4.13 0.96 -6.21
N LEU A 34 -3.64 0.56 -5.04
CA LEU A 34 -3.11 -0.79 -4.83
C LEU A 34 -4.21 -1.86 -4.94
N ALA A 35 -5.36 -1.66 -4.30
CA ALA A 35 -6.50 -2.56 -4.41
C ALA A 35 -6.97 -2.72 -5.87
N ARG A 36 -6.99 -1.61 -6.63
CA ARG A 36 -7.30 -1.64 -8.05
C ARG A 36 -6.28 -2.46 -8.83
N ASN A 37 -4.99 -2.23 -8.62
CA ASN A 37 -3.94 -2.96 -9.33
C ASN A 37 -4.05 -4.46 -9.06
N THR A 38 -4.25 -4.87 -7.81
CA THR A 38 -4.50 -6.28 -7.43
C THR A 38 -5.73 -6.87 -8.15
N LEU A 39 -6.81 -6.10 -8.29
CA LEU A 39 -8.02 -6.60 -8.96
C LEU A 39 -7.91 -6.63 -10.49
N VAL A 40 -7.39 -5.55 -11.09
CA VAL A 40 -7.35 -5.36 -12.55
C VAL A 40 -6.18 -6.12 -13.18
N HIS A 41 -4.99 -6.06 -12.59
CA HIS A 41 -3.80 -6.73 -13.12
C HIS A 41 -3.58 -8.10 -12.50
N GLY A 42 -3.90 -8.25 -11.20
CA GLY A 42 -3.76 -9.52 -10.49
C GLY A 42 -4.89 -10.53 -10.74
N GLY A 43 -6.00 -10.11 -11.35
CA GLY A 43 -7.18 -10.95 -11.59
C GLY A 43 -7.98 -11.25 -10.32
N GLY A 44 -7.72 -10.54 -9.23
CA GLY A 44 -8.25 -10.85 -7.91
C GLY A 44 -7.15 -10.85 -6.86
N GLY A 45 -7.54 -10.90 -5.59
CA GLY A 45 -6.59 -10.95 -4.49
C GLY A 45 -7.17 -10.48 -3.17
N GLN A 46 -6.28 -10.29 -2.22
CA GLN A 46 -6.60 -9.97 -0.84
C GLN A 46 -5.81 -8.76 -0.34
N VAL A 47 -6.36 -8.14 0.71
CA VAL A 47 -5.66 -7.14 1.50
C VAL A 47 -5.61 -7.60 2.94
N GLU A 48 -4.43 -7.51 3.52
CA GLU A 48 -4.21 -7.69 4.95
C GLU A 48 -3.92 -6.33 5.58
N SER A 49 -4.48 -6.10 6.77
CA SER A 49 -4.35 -4.86 7.52
C SER A 49 -3.82 -5.18 8.91
N THR A 50 -2.68 -4.60 9.28
CA THR A 50 -2.00 -4.88 10.55
C THR A 50 -1.63 -3.57 11.24
N VAL A 51 -2.09 -3.40 12.48
CA VAL A 51 -1.65 -2.30 13.34
C VAL A 51 -0.23 -2.57 13.81
N LEU A 52 0.64 -1.58 13.66
CA LEU A 52 2.02 -1.60 14.15
C LEU A 52 2.16 -0.70 15.37
N GLN A 53 3.00 -1.14 16.31
CA GLN A 53 3.41 -0.32 17.45
C GLN A 53 4.93 -0.46 17.68
N THR A 54 5.63 0.68 17.67
CA THR A 54 7.06 0.77 17.98
C THR A 54 7.26 1.91 18.99
N GLY A 55 7.46 1.55 20.27
CA GLY A 55 7.45 2.53 21.35
C GLY A 55 6.09 3.25 21.41
N ALA A 56 6.12 4.59 21.36
CA ALA A 56 4.91 5.42 21.31
C ALA A 56 4.34 5.59 19.88
N ALA A 57 5.10 5.23 18.83
CA ALA A 57 4.65 5.37 17.46
C ALA A 57 3.66 4.26 17.09
N ARG A 58 2.53 4.63 16.50
CA ARG A 58 1.52 3.73 15.94
C ARG A 58 1.54 3.82 14.42
N GLY A 59 1.34 2.70 13.75
CA GLY A 59 1.31 2.63 12.30
C GLY A 59 0.27 1.65 11.79
N LEU A 60 -0.02 1.77 10.50
CA LEU A 60 -0.87 0.83 9.77
C LEU A 60 -0.06 0.26 8.62
N ARG A 61 0.09 -1.07 8.61
CA ARG A 61 0.61 -1.83 7.48
C ARG A 61 -0.55 -2.38 6.67
N LEU A 62 -0.50 -2.18 5.35
CA LEU A 62 -1.40 -2.80 4.41
C LEU A 62 -0.59 -3.64 3.43
N THR A 63 -0.99 -4.90 3.22
CA THR A 63 -0.38 -5.79 2.24
C THR A 63 -1.43 -6.23 1.24
N PHE A 64 -1.25 -5.86 -0.02
CA PHE A 64 -2.11 -6.24 -1.14
C PHE A 64 -1.41 -7.35 -1.91
N ALA A 65 -2.07 -8.51 -2.06
CA ALA A 65 -1.48 -9.68 -2.70
C ALA A 65 -2.44 -10.33 -3.71
N ASP A 66 -1.91 -10.67 -4.86
CA ASP A 66 -2.56 -11.44 -5.92
C ASP A 66 -1.72 -12.66 -6.34
N GLN A 67 -2.32 -13.52 -7.16
CA GLN A 67 -1.68 -14.67 -7.80
C GLN A 67 -1.72 -14.51 -9.32
N GLY A 68 -1.66 -13.26 -9.79
CA GLY A 68 -1.78 -12.92 -11.20
C GLY A 68 -0.48 -13.16 -11.99
N PRO A 69 -0.34 -12.54 -13.17
CA PRO A 69 0.81 -12.73 -14.03
C PRO A 69 2.13 -12.17 -13.47
N GLY A 70 2.09 -11.37 -12.40
CA GLY A 70 3.26 -10.67 -11.88
C GLY A 70 3.71 -9.50 -12.76
N ILE A 71 4.83 -8.88 -12.38
CA ILE A 71 5.42 -7.71 -13.02
C ILE A 71 6.84 -8.08 -13.45
N THR A 72 7.09 -8.04 -14.75
CA THR A 72 8.40 -8.40 -15.34
C THR A 72 9.48 -7.35 -15.03
N ASP A 73 9.12 -6.07 -15.08
CA ASP A 73 10.04 -4.94 -14.86
C ASP A 73 9.44 -4.01 -13.80
N ILE A 74 9.83 -4.27 -12.54
CA ILE A 74 9.34 -3.54 -11.37
C ILE A 74 9.78 -2.07 -11.41
N GLU A 75 11.03 -1.81 -11.81
CA GLU A 75 11.57 -0.45 -11.86
C GLU A 75 10.78 0.41 -12.86
N ARG A 76 10.48 -0.16 -14.04
CA ARG A 76 9.62 0.51 -15.02
C ARG A 76 8.21 0.74 -14.49
N ALA A 77 7.63 -0.22 -13.77
CA ALA A 77 6.29 -0.09 -13.18
C ALA A 77 6.21 0.97 -12.06
N LEU A 78 7.34 1.23 -11.39
CA LEU A 78 7.48 2.29 -10.38
C LEU A 78 7.85 3.66 -10.97
N GLY A 79 8.30 3.69 -12.22
CA GLY A 79 8.70 4.90 -12.92
C GLY A 79 7.55 5.90 -13.16
N ASP A 80 7.90 7.17 -13.27
CA ASP A 80 6.94 8.24 -13.52
C ASP A 80 6.25 8.10 -14.89
N GLY A 81 4.94 8.34 -14.92
CA GLY A 81 4.12 8.23 -16.13
C GLY A 81 3.59 6.83 -16.43
N TYR A 82 4.02 5.78 -15.71
CA TYR A 82 3.38 4.47 -15.78
C TYR A 82 2.07 4.48 -15.01
N THR A 83 0.99 4.80 -15.73
CA THR A 83 -0.38 4.76 -15.20
C THR A 83 -1.07 3.50 -15.70
N SER A 84 -1.80 2.82 -14.81
CA SER A 84 -2.50 1.58 -15.13
C SER A 84 -3.78 1.77 -15.95
N GLY A 85 -4.20 3.01 -16.23
CA GLY A 85 -5.49 3.31 -16.87
C GLY A 85 -6.70 2.95 -15.98
N GLY A 86 -7.70 3.84 -15.91
CA GLY A 86 -8.97 3.54 -15.20
C GLY A 86 -8.97 3.69 -13.66
N GLY A 87 -7.92 4.26 -13.06
CA GLY A 87 -7.82 4.59 -11.62
C GLY A 87 -7.73 6.10 -11.32
N LEU A 88 -7.24 6.47 -10.13
CA LEU A 88 -6.97 7.88 -9.76
C LEU A 88 -5.79 8.49 -10.55
N GLY A 89 -5.16 7.70 -11.43
CA GLY A 89 -4.12 8.13 -12.34
C GLY A 89 -2.73 8.20 -11.71
N LEU A 90 -2.55 7.58 -10.54
CA LEU A 90 -1.30 7.65 -9.78
C LEU A 90 -0.38 6.45 -10.04
N GLY A 91 -0.96 5.27 -10.30
CA GLY A 91 -0.19 4.04 -10.50
C GLY A 91 0.62 3.62 -9.25
N LEU A 92 1.51 2.64 -9.42
CA LEU A 92 2.35 2.14 -8.33
C LEU A 92 3.33 3.21 -7.80
N GLY A 93 3.96 3.96 -8.71
CA GLY A 93 4.87 5.05 -8.35
C GLY A 93 4.19 6.16 -7.54
N GLY A 94 2.95 6.52 -7.91
CA GLY A 94 2.17 7.49 -7.15
C GLY A 94 1.74 6.96 -5.77
N ALA A 95 1.32 5.70 -5.65
CA ALA A 95 1.03 5.09 -4.36
C ALA A 95 2.26 5.08 -3.44
N ARG A 96 3.46 4.79 -3.98
CA ARG A 96 4.73 4.82 -3.23
C ARG A 96 5.02 6.19 -2.62
N ARG A 97 4.68 7.29 -3.31
CA ARG A 97 4.92 8.67 -2.82
C ARG A 97 3.99 9.09 -1.68
N LEU A 98 2.88 8.39 -1.48
CA LEU A 98 1.87 8.74 -0.49
C LEU A 98 2.09 8.07 0.87
N VAL A 99 3.05 7.16 0.97
CA VAL A 99 3.28 6.32 2.16
C VAL A 99 4.70 6.50 2.69
N HIS A 100 4.95 6.12 3.95
CA HIS A 100 6.29 6.25 4.54
C HIS A 100 7.21 5.11 4.12
N GLU A 101 6.68 3.89 4.03
CA GLU A 101 7.43 2.71 3.58
C GLU A 101 6.63 1.98 2.52
N PHE A 102 7.34 1.47 1.52
CA PHE A 102 6.78 0.76 0.39
C PHE A 102 7.71 -0.39 0.01
N SER A 103 7.19 -1.60 -0.12
CA SER A 103 7.89 -2.73 -0.70
C SER A 103 7.00 -3.45 -1.71
N ILE A 104 7.63 -4.01 -2.73
CA ILE A 104 6.97 -4.79 -3.76
C ILE A 104 7.77 -6.05 -4.02
N HIS A 105 7.08 -7.18 -4.03
CA HIS A 105 7.59 -8.47 -4.42
C HIS A 105 6.71 -8.98 -5.55
N SER A 106 7.30 -9.21 -6.71
CA SER A 106 6.57 -9.71 -7.86
C SER A 106 7.47 -10.60 -8.68
N ARG A 107 6.91 -11.67 -9.22
CA ARG A 107 7.61 -12.58 -10.13
C ARG A 107 6.68 -12.99 -11.27
N PRO A 108 7.16 -13.01 -12.52
CA PRO A 108 6.36 -13.46 -13.65
C PRO A 108 5.75 -14.85 -13.39
N GLY A 109 4.42 -14.94 -13.44
CA GLY A 109 3.65 -16.16 -13.21
C GLY A 109 3.40 -16.55 -11.74
N GLU A 110 3.92 -15.81 -10.75
CA GLU A 110 3.71 -16.10 -9.31
C GLU A 110 2.88 -15.01 -8.60
N GLY A 111 2.46 -13.96 -9.31
CA GLY A 111 1.68 -12.85 -8.76
C GLY A 111 2.52 -11.70 -8.19
N THR A 112 1.83 -10.79 -7.50
CA THR A 112 2.41 -9.59 -6.91
C THR A 112 1.94 -9.40 -5.48
N ALA A 113 2.85 -8.98 -4.60
CA ALA A 113 2.57 -8.51 -3.26
C ALA A 113 3.17 -7.11 -3.05
N VAL A 114 2.32 -6.13 -2.72
CA VAL A 114 2.74 -4.77 -2.37
C VAL A 114 2.41 -4.51 -0.91
N THR A 115 3.41 -4.12 -0.13
CA THR A 115 3.23 -3.71 1.27
C THR A 115 3.51 -2.24 1.42
N VAL A 116 2.63 -1.54 2.13
CA VAL A 116 2.80 -0.14 2.50
C VAL A 116 2.65 0.06 4.00
N ILE A 117 3.40 1.00 4.56
CA ILE A 117 3.30 1.38 5.96
C ILE A 117 3.21 2.90 6.08
N CYS A 118 2.24 3.36 6.88
CA CYS A 118 2.19 4.74 7.36
C CYS A 118 2.17 4.76 8.90
N TRP A 119 2.57 5.89 9.47
CA TRP A 119 2.76 6.09 10.89
C TRP A 119 2.10 7.39 11.32
N THR A 120 1.56 7.46 12.54
CA THR A 120 0.83 8.64 13.04
C THR A 120 1.70 9.88 13.22
N ALA A 121 3.00 9.70 13.46
CA ALA A 121 3.96 10.77 13.72
C ALA A 121 5.25 10.62 12.88
N GLY A 122 5.13 10.01 11.69
CA GLY A 122 6.28 9.63 10.87
C GLY A 122 6.94 8.31 11.30
N PRO A 123 7.82 7.74 10.45
CA PRO A 123 8.43 6.45 10.72
C PRO A 123 9.33 6.50 11.97
N PRO A 124 9.25 5.50 12.86
CA PRO A 124 10.16 5.40 13.99
C PRO A 124 11.60 5.21 13.48
N PRO A 125 12.63 5.60 14.27
CA PRO A 125 14.00 5.32 13.91
C PRO A 125 14.20 3.81 13.72
N PRO A 126 15.04 3.38 12.76
CA PRO A 126 15.30 1.98 12.52
C PRO A 126 15.78 1.33 13.82
N ARG A 127 15.21 0.19 14.19
CA ARG A 127 15.71 -0.59 15.32
C ARG A 127 17.15 -0.95 14.98
N ARG A 128 18.11 -0.49 15.81
CA ARG A 128 19.47 -1.01 15.74
C ARG A 128 19.38 -2.49 16.07
N GLU A 129 19.41 -3.33 15.05
CA GLU A 129 19.57 -4.77 15.25
C GLU A 129 20.88 -4.95 16.03
N SER A 130 20.75 -5.51 17.23
CA SER A 130 21.91 -5.96 17.99
C SER A 130 22.47 -7.12 17.19
N ARG A 131 23.71 -6.96 16.71
CA ARG A 131 24.49 -8.04 16.08
C ARG A 131 24.57 -9.26 16.98
#